data_AF-A0A1G9T6D7-F1
#
_entry.id   AF-A0A1G9T6D7-F1
#
_cell.length_a   1.000
_cell.length_b   1.000
_cell.length_c   1.000
_cell.angle_alpha   90.00
_cell.angle_beta   90.00
_cell.angle_gamma   90.00
#
_symmetry.space_group_name_H-M   'P 1'
#
loop_
_entity.id
_entity.type
_entity.pdbx_description
1 polymer ?
#
loop_
_entity_poly.entity_id
_entity_poly.type
_entity_poly.pdbx_seq_one_letter_code
_entity_poly.pdbx_strand_id
1 'polypeptide(L)'
;MNVRNVLPRDAIPSVDDPTYDPVAEYDGDGDDEVVVVDGEQARAYPVRYLHYHEIVNAEASDGSPVAVTWCPLCGSAVVYERTVATDDGADPRTLTFGVSGKLADDDLVMYDRETESE
;
A
#
# COMPACT_ATOMS: atom_id res chain seq x y z
N MET A 1 -1.97 -5.59 -22.54
CA MET A 1 -2.07 -4.63 -21.43
C MET A 1 -2.00 -3.22 -21.99
N ASN A 2 -3.04 -2.41 -21.76
CA ASN A 2 -3.07 -1.01 -22.13
C ASN A 2 -2.62 -0.17 -20.93
N VAL A 3 -1.47 0.50 -21.04
CA VAL A 3 -0.93 1.35 -19.96
C VAL A 3 -1.14 2.83 -20.29
N ARG A 4 -1.70 3.61 -19.37
CA ARG A 4 -1.98 5.04 -19.52
C ARG A 4 -1.40 5.82 -18.36
N ASN A 5 -0.77 6.96 -18.65
CA ASN A 5 -0.33 7.91 -17.62
C ASN A 5 -1.47 8.91 -17.40
N VAL A 6 -2.11 8.87 -16.23
CA VAL A 6 -3.26 9.73 -15.89
C VAL A 6 -2.87 10.88 -14.97
N LEU A 7 -1.89 10.64 -14.10
CA LEU A 7 -1.37 11.60 -13.14
C LEU A 7 0.16 11.62 -13.19
N PRO A 8 0.80 12.71 -12.74
CA PRO A 8 2.20 12.67 -12.38
C PRO A 8 2.47 11.61 -11.29
N ARG A 9 3.67 11.04 -11.30
CA ARG A 9 4.16 10.16 -10.23
C ARG A 9 4.02 10.85 -8.88
N ASP A 10 3.52 10.12 -7.88
CA ASP A 10 3.24 10.59 -6.51
C ASP A 10 2.29 11.80 -6.41
N ALA A 11 1.48 12.08 -7.44
CA ALA A 11 0.38 13.05 -7.30
C ALA A 11 -0.65 12.62 -6.23
N ILE A 12 -0.71 11.32 -5.96
CA ILE A 12 -1.38 10.71 -4.81
C ILE A 12 -0.26 10.18 -3.90
N PRO A 13 -0.03 10.78 -2.73
CA PRO A 13 1.08 10.42 -1.88
C PRO A 13 0.79 9.14 -1.11
N SER A 14 1.68 8.14 -1.21
CA SER A 14 1.67 6.98 -0.33
C SER A 14 1.93 7.41 1.12
N VAL A 15 1.47 6.60 2.07
CA VAL A 15 1.86 6.74 3.48
C VAL A 15 3.06 5.86 3.76
N ASP A 16 4.12 6.46 4.28
CA ASP A 16 5.30 5.77 4.76
C ASP A 16 5.36 5.91 6.29
N ASP A 17 5.70 4.84 7.00
CA ASP A 17 5.76 4.79 8.46
C ASP A 17 4.46 5.27 9.15
N PRO A 18 3.32 4.59 8.90
CA PRO A 18 2.04 4.97 9.45
C PRO A 18 2.05 4.96 10.99
N THR A 19 1.27 5.86 11.56
CA THR A 19 0.94 5.85 12.99
C THR A 19 -0.47 5.28 13.17
N TYR A 20 -0.73 4.72 14.35
CA TYR A 20 -1.99 4.03 14.63
C TYR A 20 -2.60 4.55 15.92
N ASP A 21 -3.87 4.89 15.85
CA ASP A 21 -4.67 5.19 17.02
C ASP A 21 -5.30 3.89 17.58
N PRO A 22 -5.55 3.82 18.90
CA PRO A 22 -6.38 2.77 19.47
C PRO A 22 -7.77 2.75 18.83
N VAL A 23 -8.37 1.58 18.67
CA VAL A 23 -9.74 1.45 18.11
C VAL A 23 -10.77 2.30 18.89
N ALA A 24 -10.56 2.46 20.20
CA ALA A 24 -11.43 3.30 21.04
C ALA A 24 -11.35 4.81 20.74
N GLU A 25 -10.30 5.24 20.05
CA GLU A 25 -10.05 6.62 19.64
C GLU A 25 -10.30 6.83 18.14
N TYR A 26 -10.76 5.79 17.43
CA TYR A 26 -11.10 5.88 16.02
C TYR A 26 -12.22 6.91 15.79
N ASP A 27 -11.97 7.86 14.89
CA ASP A 27 -12.86 9.00 14.62
C ASP A 27 -13.87 8.75 13.48
N GLY A 28 -13.84 7.58 12.86
CA GLY A 28 -14.77 7.17 11.80
C GLY A 28 -15.98 6.40 12.31
N ASP A 29 -16.80 5.93 11.37
CA ASP A 29 -18.00 5.18 11.68
C ASP A 29 -17.67 3.71 12.03
N GLY A 30 -18.50 3.09 12.88
CA GLY A 30 -18.28 1.72 13.35
C GLY A 30 -18.50 0.64 12.27
N ASP A 31 -19.06 1.01 11.12
CA ASP A 31 -19.29 0.18 9.95
C ASP A 31 -18.40 0.57 8.76
N ASP A 32 -17.36 1.39 8.98
CA ASP A 32 -16.36 1.70 7.96
C ASP A 32 -15.72 0.42 7.40
N GLU A 33 -15.60 0.34 6.08
CA GLU A 33 -14.86 -0.72 5.42
C GLU A 33 -13.36 -0.55 5.67
N VAL A 34 -12.70 -1.64 6.06
CA VAL A 34 -11.28 -1.64 6.37
C VAL A 34 -10.57 -2.79 5.66
N VAL A 35 -9.33 -2.55 5.24
CA VAL A 35 -8.38 -3.62 4.94
C VAL A 35 -7.72 -4.05 6.24
N VAL A 36 -7.73 -5.35 6.54
CA VAL A 36 -7.12 -5.88 7.78
C VAL A 36 -5.84 -6.62 7.45
N VAL A 37 -4.76 -6.22 8.10
CA VAL A 37 -3.55 -7.03 8.20
C VAL A 37 -3.63 -7.78 9.53
N ASP A 38 -3.86 -9.09 9.45
CA ASP A 38 -4.03 -9.95 10.62
C ASP A 38 -2.71 -10.21 11.35
N GLY A 39 -2.79 -10.62 12.61
CA GLY A 39 -1.64 -10.85 13.48
C GLY A 39 -1.99 -10.72 14.96
N GLU A 40 -0.99 -10.85 15.85
CA GLU A 40 -1.20 -10.71 17.31
C GLU A 40 -1.76 -9.32 17.68
N GLN A 41 -1.33 -8.30 16.93
CA GLN A 41 -1.90 -6.96 16.96
C GLN A 41 -2.34 -6.58 15.55
N ALA A 42 -3.52 -7.06 15.17
CA ALA A 42 -4.12 -6.77 13.87
C ALA A 42 -4.22 -5.25 13.62
N ARG A 43 -3.92 -4.85 12.39
CA ARG A 43 -4.03 -3.45 11.94
C ARG A 43 -5.16 -3.33 10.95
N ALA A 44 -6.03 -2.34 11.17
CA ALA A 44 -7.10 -1.98 10.26
C ALA A 44 -6.74 -0.68 9.53
N TYR A 45 -6.92 -0.68 8.21
CA TYR A 45 -6.66 0.45 7.33
C TYR A 45 -8.00 0.85 6.68
N PRO A 46 -8.68 1.90 7.19
CA PRO A 46 -9.96 2.32 6.65
C PRO A 46 -9.86 2.70 5.17
N VAL A 47 -10.78 2.17 4.37
CA VAL A 47 -10.87 2.40 2.93
C VAL A 47 -11.01 3.90 2.65
N ARG A 48 -11.69 4.67 3.52
CA ARG A 48 -11.76 6.14 3.38
C ARG A 48 -10.40 6.83 3.39
N TYR A 49 -9.41 6.33 4.13
CA TYR A 49 -8.05 6.87 4.10
C TYR A 49 -7.27 6.33 2.90
N LEU A 50 -7.45 5.04 2.60
CA LEU A 50 -6.83 4.42 1.43
C LEU A 50 -7.32 5.04 0.11
N HIS A 51 -8.53 5.61 0.06
CA HIS A 51 -9.00 6.41 -1.08
C HIS A 51 -8.14 7.65 -1.38
N TYR A 52 -7.44 8.20 -0.38
CA TYR A 52 -6.58 9.38 -0.56
C TYR A 52 -5.11 9.04 -0.78
N HIS A 53 -4.69 7.84 -0.37
CA HIS A 53 -3.28 7.47 -0.34
C HIS A 53 -2.93 6.29 -1.23
N GLU A 54 -3.89 5.41 -1.52
CA GLU A 54 -3.82 4.19 -2.34
C GLU A 54 -2.82 3.13 -1.87
N ILE A 55 -1.73 3.51 -1.20
CA ILE A 55 -0.64 2.67 -0.74
C ILE A 55 -0.19 3.11 0.66
N VAL A 56 -0.05 2.16 1.57
CA VAL A 56 0.58 2.34 2.88
C VAL A 56 1.74 1.34 3.02
N ASN A 57 2.96 1.84 3.14
CA ASN A 57 4.15 1.04 3.48
C ASN A 57 4.24 0.91 5.00
N ALA A 58 3.95 -0.28 5.52
CA ALA A 58 3.80 -0.56 6.94
C ALA A 58 4.65 -1.76 7.40
N GLU A 59 4.57 -2.07 8.69
CA GLU A 59 5.03 -3.31 9.30
C GLU A 59 3.84 -4.07 9.89
N ALA A 60 3.78 -5.38 9.63
CA ALA A 60 2.87 -6.28 10.32
C ALA A 60 3.30 -6.47 11.78
N SER A 61 2.44 -7.09 12.61
CA SER A 61 2.71 -7.22 14.05
C SER A 61 3.98 -8.02 14.40
N ASP A 62 4.43 -8.88 13.50
CA ASP A 62 5.65 -9.68 13.64
C ASP A 62 6.91 -8.96 13.10
N GLY A 63 6.77 -7.72 12.62
CA GLY A 63 7.85 -6.94 12.01
C GLY A 63 8.01 -7.16 10.51
N SER A 64 7.17 -7.99 9.87
CA SER A 64 7.25 -8.21 8.42
C SER A 64 6.86 -6.93 7.67
N PRO A 65 7.69 -6.43 6.74
CA PRO A 65 7.38 -5.22 5.99
C PRO A 65 6.29 -5.54 4.95
N VAL A 66 5.23 -4.73 4.93
CA VAL A 66 4.08 -4.93 4.04
C VAL A 66 3.70 -3.64 3.30
N ALA A 67 3.11 -3.79 2.12
CA ALA A 67 2.43 -2.72 1.39
C ALA A 67 0.93 -3.02 1.34
N VAL A 68 0.13 -2.20 2.01
CA VAL A 68 -1.33 -2.27 1.97
C VAL A 68 -1.82 -1.39 0.84
N THR A 69 -2.48 -1.97 -0.16
CA THR A 69 -2.88 -1.26 -1.36
C THR A 69 -4.39 -1.25 -1.56
N TRP A 70 -4.89 -0.19 -2.18
CA TRP A 70 -6.29 -0.01 -2.55
C TRP A 70 -6.36 0.64 -3.92
N CYS A 71 -7.03 -0.02 -4.86
CA CYS A 71 -7.38 0.56 -6.14
C CYS A 71 -8.80 1.16 -6.05
N PRO A 72 -8.96 2.50 -6.02
CA PRO A 72 -10.28 3.12 -5.90
C PRO A 72 -11.15 2.95 -7.15
N LEU A 73 -10.54 2.64 -8.31
CA LEU A 73 -11.25 2.36 -9.55
C LEU A 73 -11.77 0.92 -9.61
N CYS A 74 -11.01 0.00 -9.04
CA CYS A 74 -11.27 -1.43 -9.05
C CYS A 74 -12.17 -1.86 -7.89
N GLY A 75 -12.14 -1.11 -6.78
CA GLY A 75 -12.80 -1.49 -5.52
C GLY A 75 -12.14 -2.72 -4.88
N SER A 76 -10.83 -2.87 -5.01
CA SER A 76 -10.07 -4.03 -4.54
C SER A 76 -8.83 -3.63 -3.75
N ALA A 77 -8.49 -4.47 -2.78
CA ALA A 77 -7.30 -4.34 -1.94
C ALA A 77 -6.39 -5.55 -2.08
N VAL A 78 -5.09 -5.33 -2.01
CA VAL A 78 -4.09 -6.41 -1.86
C VAL A 78 -3.06 -5.97 -0.82
N VAL A 79 -2.60 -6.91 -0.01
CA VAL A 79 -1.47 -6.69 0.90
C VAL A 79 -0.31 -7.55 0.43
N TYR A 80 0.81 -6.90 0.14
CA TYR A 80 2.04 -7.56 -0.30
C TYR A 80 3.07 -7.56 0.82
N GLU A 81 3.77 -8.66 1.04
CA GLU A 81 5.08 -8.61 1.70
C GLU A 81 6.04 -7.89 0.75
N ARG A 82 6.73 -6.85 1.24
CA ARG A 82 7.57 -5.97 0.40
C ARG A 82 9.05 -6.32 0.45
N THR A 83 9.40 -7.48 0.98
CA THR A 83 10.76 -8.04 0.89
C THR A 83 10.87 -8.97 -0.31
N VAL A 84 11.78 -8.64 -1.23
CA VAL A 84 12.02 -9.41 -2.46
C VAL A 84 13.43 -10.00 -2.46
N ALA A 85 13.56 -11.22 -3.00
CA ALA A 85 14.87 -11.81 -3.27
C ALA A 85 15.55 -11.06 -4.42
N THR A 86 16.88 -10.97 -4.38
CA THR A 86 17.66 -10.35 -5.45
C THR A 86 18.46 -11.42 -6.22
N ASP A 87 18.51 -11.30 -7.54
CA ASP A 87 19.18 -12.27 -8.42
C ASP A 87 20.72 -12.16 -8.41
N ASP A 88 21.25 -11.10 -7.79
CA ASP A 88 22.69 -10.81 -7.68
C ASP A 88 23.38 -11.51 -6.51
N GLY A 89 22.65 -12.35 -5.76
CA GLY A 89 23.17 -13.07 -4.60
C GLY A 89 23.39 -12.18 -3.37
N ALA A 90 22.83 -10.97 -3.36
CA ALA A 90 22.79 -10.09 -2.19
C ALA A 90 21.68 -10.50 -1.21
N ASP A 91 21.66 -9.85 -0.05
CA ASP A 91 20.59 -10.02 0.94
C ASP A 91 19.24 -9.54 0.37
N PRO A 92 18.10 -10.13 0.81
CA PRO A 92 16.77 -9.68 0.40
C PRO A 92 16.58 -8.18 0.58
N ARG A 93 15.91 -7.55 -0.38
CA ARG A 93 15.66 -6.11 -0.39
C ARG A 93 14.24 -5.82 0.04
N THR A 94 14.08 -4.93 1.00
CA THR A 94 12.78 -4.34 1.33
C THR A 94 12.51 -3.15 0.40
N LEU A 95 11.41 -3.21 -0.35
CA LEU A 95 10.98 -2.19 -1.29
C LEU A 95 10.04 -1.19 -0.64
N THR A 96 10.06 0.05 -1.11
CA THR A 96 9.14 1.12 -0.71
C THR A 96 8.31 1.50 -1.93
N PHE A 97 7.00 1.27 -1.87
CA PHE A 97 6.12 1.49 -3.01
C PHE A 97 5.52 2.89 -3.00
N GLY A 98 5.45 3.50 -4.19
CA GLY A 98 4.74 4.76 -4.45
C GLY A 98 3.70 4.60 -5.55
N VAL A 99 2.87 5.63 -5.72
CA VAL A 99 1.82 5.66 -6.75
C VAL A 99 2.43 6.18 -8.05
N SER A 100 2.44 5.35 -9.10
CA SER A 100 3.08 5.73 -10.37
C SER A 100 2.30 6.82 -11.14
N GLY A 101 1.00 6.97 -10.84
CA GLY A 101 0.06 7.78 -11.63
C GLY A 101 -0.35 7.11 -12.95
N LYS A 102 -0.01 5.84 -13.14
CA LYS A 102 -0.37 5.03 -14.31
C LYS A 102 -1.46 4.04 -13.98
N LEU A 103 -2.22 3.69 -15.02
CA LEU A 103 -3.20 2.63 -14.99
C LEU A 103 -2.86 1.58 -16.05
N ALA A 104 -2.95 0.31 -15.69
CA ALA A 104 -2.79 -0.82 -16.60
C ALA A 104 -4.12 -1.58 -16.67
N ASP A 105 -4.80 -1.48 -17.81
CA ASP A 105 -6.17 -2.00 -17.98
C ASP A 105 -7.13 -1.49 -16.87
N ASP A 106 -6.98 -0.20 -16.53
CA ASP A 106 -7.69 0.54 -15.47
C ASP A 106 -7.33 0.14 -14.01
N ASP A 107 -6.36 -0.76 -13.83
CA ASP A 107 -5.80 -1.11 -12.52
C ASP A 107 -4.63 -0.20 -12.12
N LEU A 108 -4.50 0.07 -10.82
CA LEU A 108 -3.41 0.83 -10.24
C LEU A 108 -2.04 0.17 -10.53
N VAL A 109 -1.10 0.96 -11.06
CA VAL A 109 0.30 0.57 -11.21
C VAL A 109 1.12 1.23 -10.09
N MET A 110 1.83 0.41 -9.32
CA MET A 110 2.77 0.88 -8.31
C MET A 110 4.15 1.08 -8.95
N TYR A 111 5.03 1.80 -8.27
CA TYR A 111 6.46 1.75 -8.55
C TYR A 111 7.24 1.56 -7.26
N ASP A 112 8.41 0.93 -7.30
CA ASP A 112 9.32 0.87 -6.15
C ASP A 112 10.39 1.97 -6.24
N ARG A 113 10.72 2.58 -5.11
CA ARG A 113 11.67 3.70 -5.06
C ARG A 113 13.12 3.24 -5.15
N GLU A 114 13.41 1.99 -4.84
CA GLU A 114 14.76 1.44 -4.80
C GLU A 114 15.33 1.14 -6.19
N THR A 115 14.48 0.77 -7.14
CA THR A 115 14.87 0.44 -8.52
C THR A 115 14.18 1.29 -9.58
N GLU A 116 13.19 2.11 -9.17
CA GLU A 116 12.35 2.93 -10.04
C GLU A 116 11.53 2.12 -11.05
N SER A 117 11.32 0.83 -10.78
CA SER A 117 10.55 -0.07 -11.63
C SER A 117 9.05 0.04 -11.35
N GLU A 118 8.24 -0.30 -12.37
CA GLU A 118 6.78 -0.25 -12.40
C GLU A 118 6.21 -1.58 -12.90
#